data_AF-A0A966V8V0-F1
#
_entry.id   AF-A0A966V8V0-F1
#
_cell.length_a   1.000
_cell.length_b   1.000
_cell.length_c   1.000
_cell.angle_alpha   90.00
_cell.angle_beta   90.00
_cell.angle_gamma   90.00
#
_symmetry.space_group_name_H-M   'P 1'
#
loop_
_entity.id
_entity.type
_entity.pdbx_description
1 polymer ?
#
loop_
_entity_poly.entity_id
_entity_poly.type
_entity_poly.pdbx_seq_one_letter_code
_entity_poly.pdbx_strand_id
1 'polypeptide(L)'
;MLLLVFLWLLLIGSASLLLVFRVEFLYLYRIQLRREKDPWKALRSLVRMGAWMGYLLVYQQLARSLVQVKKGVYDVHYVYHGQLYKIRIQHQIGSLPTSVLMITDQDSESVTDLLAPYMGPKNDFHGLVYTPKTFGLREATFFLSDGDTASFREDEPMLL
;
A
#
# COMPACT_ATOMS: atom_id res chain seq x y z
N MET A 1 -39.32 -0.30 -9.72
CA MET A 1 -38.52 -1.55 -9.75
C MET A 1 -37.07 -1.31 -9.33
N LEU A 2 -36.35 -0.34 -9.93
CA LEU A 2 -34.95 0.00 -9.56
C LEU A 2 -34.71 0.34 -8.08
N LEU A 3 -35.60 1.11 -7.44
CA LEU A 3 -35.48 1.50 -6.02
C LEU A 3 -35.50 0.29 -5.07
N LEU A 4 -36.33 -0.71 -5.36
CA LEU A 4 -36.47 -1.94 -4.57
C LEU A 4 -35.21 -2.82 -4.69
N VAL A 5 -34.63 -2.93 -5.88
CA VAL A 5 -33.37 -3.66 -6.11
C VAL A 5 -32.21 -3.00 -5.35
N PHE A 6 -32.14 -1.67 -5.35
CA PHE A 6 -31.13 -0.91 -4.62
C PHE A 6 -31.23 -1.10 -3.10
N LEU A 7 -32.44 -1.01 -2.54
CA LEU A 7 -32.70 -1.28 -1.11
C LEU A 7 -32.34 -2.72 -0.71
N TRP A 8 -32.61 -3.68 -1.58
CA TRP A 8 -32.30 -5.09 -1.34
C TRP A 8 -30.79 -5.37 -1.35
N LEU A 9 -30.04 -4.73 -2.27
CA LEU A 9 -28.58 -4.80 -2.31
C LEU A 9 -27.94 -4.13 -1.09
N LEU A 10 -28.50 -3.03 -0.58
CA LEU A 10 -28.07 -2.41 0.68
C LEU A 10 -28.29 -3.32 1.89
N LEU A 11 -29.42 -4.03 1.94
CA LEU A 11 -29.73 -4.98 3.01
C LEU A 11 -28.80 -6.21 2.99
N ILE A 12 -28.51 -6.76 1.81
CA ILE A 12 -27.56 -7.88 1.68
C ILE A 12 -26.13 -7.44 1.98
N GLY A 13 -25.72 -6.27 1.48
CA GLY A 13 -24.40 -5.73 1.75
C GLY A 13 -24.17 -5.50 3.24
N SER A 14 -25.15 -4.92 3.94
CA SER A 14 -25.08 -4.70 5.39
C SER A 14 -25.13 -6.00 6.20
N ALA A 15 -25.96 -6.98 5.82
CA ALA A 15 -26.00 -8.29 6.46
C ALA A 15 -24.66 -9.05 6.31
N SER A 16 -24.05 -8.99 5.12
CA SER A 16 -22.76 -9.62 4.83
C SER A 16 -21.63 -8.98 5.63
N LEU A 17 -21.63 -7.64 5.71
CA LEU A 17 -20.66 -6.88 6.50
C LEU A 17 -20.76 -7.21 7.99
N LEU A 18 -21.98 -7.30 8.53
CA LEU A 18 -22.25 -7.68 9.92
C LEU A 18 -21.81 -9.13 10.21
N LEU A 19 -21.96 -10.03 9.26
CA LEU A 19 -21.58 -11.43 9.41
C LEU A 19 -20.05 -11.59 9.45
N VAL A 20 -19.33 -10.91 8.55
CA VAL A 20 -17.86 -10.85 8.57
C VAL A 20 -17.35 -10.21 9.87
N PHE A 21 -17.92 -9.08 10.28
CA PHE A 21 -17.56 -8.44 11.55
C PHE A 21 -17.79 -9.34 12.75
N ARG A 22 -18.89 -10.10 12.75
CA ARG A 22 -19.24 -11.02 13.84
C ARG A 22 -18.24 -12.18 13.96
N VAL A 23 -17.80 -12.74 12.84
CA VAL A 23 -16.83 -13.86 12.83
C VAL A 23 -15.45 -13.40 13.32
N GLU A 24 -14.94 -12.30 12.78
CA GLU A 24 -13.63 -11.72 13.16
C GLU A 24 -13.62 -11.26 14.62
N PHE A 25 -14.70 -10.59 15.08
CA PHE A 25 -14.80 -10.15 16.46
C PHE A 25 -14.85 -11.32 17.44
N LEU A 26 -15.61 -12.38 17.13
CA LEU A 26 -15.65 -13.59 17.96
C LEU A 26 -14.31 -14.33 17.97
N TYR A 27 -13.58 -14.31 16.86
CA TYR A 27 -12.24 -14.89 16.77
C TYR A 27 -11.25 -14.15 17.68
N LEU A 28 -11.19 -12.82 17.59
CA LEU A 28 -10.36 -11.98 18.46
C LEU A 28 -10.78 -12.10 19.93
N TYR A 29 -12.08 -12.16 20.22
CA TYR A 29 -12.60 -12.39 21.57
C TYR A 29 -12.16 -13.73 22.15
N ARG A 30 -12.20 -14.80 21.34
CA ARG A 30 -11.72 -16.14 21.75
C ARG A 30 -10.22 -16.16 22.00
N ILE A 31 -9.41 -15.49 21.16
CA ILE A 31 -7.96 -15.36 21.39
C ILE A 31 -7.70 -14.67 22.72
N GLN A 32 -8.41 -13.58 22.99
CA GLN A 32 -8.21 -12.82 24.21
C GLN A 32 -8.68 -13.57 25.45
N LEU A 33 -9.80 -14.30 25.39
CA LEU A 33 -10.25 -15.18 26.48
C LEU A 33 -9.27 -16.34 26.76
N ARG A 34 -8.56 -16.85 25.75
CA ARG A 34 -7.51 -17.86 25.97
C ARG A 34 -6.31 -17.27 26.72
N ARG A 35 -6.00 -16.00 26.47
CA ARG A 35 -4.89 -15.28 27.10
C ARG A 35 -5.25 -14.77 28.50
N GLU A 36 -6.51 -14.39 28.69
CA GLU A 36 -7.00 -13.67 29.86
C GLU A 36 -8.16 -14.46 30.50
N LYS A 37 -7.90 -15.12 31.64
CA LYS A 37 -8.89 -15.99 32.31
C LYS A 37 -10.13 -15.25 32.83
N ASP A 38 -10.05 -13.92 32.97
CA ASP A 38 -11.13 -13.07 33.43
C ASP A 38 -11.88 -12.47 32.22
N PRO A 39 -13.15 -12.87 31.99
CA PRO A 39 -13.91 -12.42 30.82
C PRO A 39 -14.16 -10.91 30.82
N TRP A 40 -14.24 -10.27 32.00
CA TRP A 40 -14.42 -8.83 32.09
C TRP A 40 -13.16 -8.05 31.74
N LYS A 41 -11.97 -8.61 31.99
CA LYS A 41 -10.70 -8.03 31.52
C LYS A 41 -10.55 -8.22 30.01
N ALA A 42 -10.87 -9.40 29.48
CA ALA A 42 -10.86 -9.66 28.04
C ALA A 42 -11.78 -8.69 27.27
N LEU A 43 -13.02 -8.50 27.76
CA LEU A 43 -13.97 -7.55 27.16
C LEU A 43 -13.45 -6.11 27.20
N ARG A 44 -12.93 -5.65 28.35
CA ARG A 44 -12.34 -4.30 28.46
C ARG A 44 -11.15 -4.09 27.51
N SER A 45 -10.28 -5.09 27.37
CA SER A 45 -9.15 -5.06 26.44
C SER A 45 -9.61 -4.91 25.00
N LEU A 46 -10.67 -5.62 24.59
CA LEU A 46 -11.23 -5.53 23.24
C LEU A 46 -11.92 -4.20 22.96
N VAL A 47 -12.70 -3.68 23.91
CA VAL A 47 -13.30 -2.35 23.77
C VAL A 47 -12.21 -1.30 23.63
N ARG A 48 -11.15 -1.37 24.42
CA ARG A 48 -10.00 -0.46 24.33
C ARG A 48 -9.29 -0.57 22.97
N MET A 49 -9.06 -1.79 22.48
CA MET A 49 -8.43 -2.03 21.18
C MET A 49 -9.29 -1.53 20.02
N GLY A 50 -10.61 -1.79 20.05
CA GLY A 50 -11.55 -1.31 19.05
C GLY A 50 -11.66 0.21 19.04
N ALA A 51 -11.72 0.84 20.21
CA ALA A 51 -11.70 2.31 20.33
C ALA A 51 -10.40 2.89 19.76
N TRP A 52 -9.26 2.26 20.06
CA TRP A 52 -7.95 2.68 19.53
C TRP A 52 -7.87 2.54 18.00
N MET A 53 -8.31 1.42 17.44
CA MET A 53 -8.38 1.23 15.98
C MET A 53 -9.31 2.26 15.32
N GLY A 54 -10.50 2.46 15.87
CA GLY A 54 -11.46 3.44 15.36
C GLY A 54 -10.89 4.85 15.37
N TYR A 55 -10.21 5.24 16.47
CA TYR A 55 -9.48 6.49 16.56
C TYR A 55 -8.42 6.61 15.45
N LEU A 56 -7.60 5.59 15.22
CA LEU A 56 -6.57 5.61 14.17
C LEU A 56 -7.17 5.75 12.77
N LEU A 57 -8.27 5.06 12.46
CA LEU A 57 -8.94 5.16 11.16
C LEU A 57 -9.49 6.57 10.92
N VAL A 58 -10.20 7.12 11.91
CA VAL A 58 -10.72 8.48 11.85
C VAL A 58 -9.58 9.48 11.75
N TYR A 59 -8.51 9.30 12.54
CA TYR A 59 -7.33 10.16 12.50
C TYR A 59 -6.64 10.10 11.14
N GLN A 60 -6.45 8.93 10.53
CA GLN A 60 -5.87 8.80 9.18
C GLN A 60 -6.76 9.43 8.11
N GLN A 61 -8.09 9.34 8.27
CA GLN A 61 -9.04 9.96 7.35
C GLN A 61 -9.04 11.50 7.48
N LEU A 62 -8.86 12.03 8.69
CA LEU A 62 -8.87 13.46 8.98
C LEU A 62 -7.50 14.12 8.78
N ALA A 63 -6.43 13.43 9.16
CA ALA A 63 -5.07 13.86 8.91
C ALA A 63 -4.80 13.66 7.42
N ARG A 64 -5.00 14.73 6.65
CA ARG A 64 -4.54 14.81 5.26
C ARG A 64 -3.07 14.40 5.25
N SER A 65 -2.80 13.16 4.83
CA SER A 65 -1.47 12.55 4.90
C SER A 65 -0.46 13.29 4.04
N LEU A 66 -0.92 14.12 3.09
CA LEU A 66 -0.12 14.94 2.20
C LEU A 66 -0.46 16.43 2.40
N VAL A 67 0.49 17.19 2.94
CA VAL A 67 0.38 18.65 3.11
C VAL A 67 1.36 19.34 2.17
N GLN A 68 0.86 20.15 1.25
CA GLN A 68 1.72 20.97 0.40
C GLN A 68 2.28 22.15 1.22
N VAL A 69 3.61 22.17 1.41
CA VAL A 69 4.30 23.24 2.14
C VAL A 69 4.66 24.39 1.22
N LYS A 70 5.13 24.06 0.02
CA LYS A 70 5.51 25.00 -1.06
C LYS A 70 5.19 24.38 -2.41
N LYS A 71 5.28 25.16 -3.49
CA LYS A 71 5.15 24.64 -4.86
C LYS A 71 6.18 23.52 -5.08
N GLY A 72 5.71 22.29 -5.34
CA GLY A 72 6.58 21.12 -5.54
C GLY A 72 7.21 20.55 -4.26
N VAL A 73 6.79 20.94 -3.05
CA VAL A 73 7.29 20.36 -1.79
C VAL A 73 6.13 19.94 -0.92
N TYR A 74 6.12 18.66 -0.56
CA TYR A 74 5.05 18.01 0.19
C TYR A 74 5.61 17.43 1.48
N ASP A 75 4.91 17.61 2.58
CA ASP A 75 5.15 16.87 3.82
C ASP A 75 4.15 15.72 3.88
N VAL A 76 4.68 14.50 4.00
CA VAL A 76 3.89 13.28 4.21
C VAL A 76 3.91 12.95 5.69
N HIS A 77 2.75 12.98 6.32
CA HIS A 77 2.59 12.58 7.72
C HIS A 77 2.09 11.14 7.79
N TYR A 78 2.76 10.30 8.56
CA TYR A 78 2.36 8.91 8.78
C TYR A 78 2.65 8.47 10.22
N VAL A 79 1.87 7.52 10.71
CA VAL A 79 2.05 6.95 12.06
C VAL A 79 2.75 5.61 11.93
N TYR A 80 3.90 5.46 12.58
CA TYR A 80 4.64 4.21 12.65
C TYR A 80 4.89 3.87 14.12
N HIS A 81 4.47 2.67 14.56
CA HIS A 81 4.49 2.26 15.98
C HIS A 81 3.92 3.30 16.97
N GLY A 82 2.84 3.99 16.59
CA GLY A 82 2.17 4.98 17.44
C GLY A 82 2.91 6.32 17.57
N GLN A 83 4.03 6.49 16.86
CA GLN A 83 4.74 7.76 16.76
C GLN A 83 4.42 8.42 15.42
N LEU A 84 4.23 9.75 15.44
CA LEU A 84 3.98 10.54 14.24
C LEU A 84 5.31 10.89 13.59
N TYR A 85 5.51 10.40 12.37
CA TYR A 85 6.65 10.75 11.53
C TYR A 85 6.23 11.67 10.40
N LYS A 86 7.20 12.45 9.92
CA LYS A 86 7.06 13.35 8.78
C LYS A 86 8.22 13.12 7.82
N ILE A 87 7.89 12.83 6.57
CA ILE A 87 8.85 12.84 5.46
C ILE A 87 8.57 14.06 4.60
N ARG A 88 9.63 14.78 4.19
CA ARG A 88 9.52 15.88 3.23
C ARG A 88 9.96 15.39 1.86
N ILE A 89 9.05 15.46 0.89
CA ILE A 89 9.28 15.05 -0.49
C ILE A 89 9.31 16.30 -1.37
N GLN A 90 10.40 16.51 -2.08
CA GLN A 90 10.47 17.49 -3.14
C GLN A 90 10.06 16.81 -4.45
N HIS A 91 8.86 17.14 -4.92
CA HIS A 91 8.35 16.64 -6.19
C HIS A 91 9.14 17.27 -7.34
N GLN A 92 9.92 16.45 -8.04
CA GLN A 92 10.57 16.81 -9.27
C GLN A 92 9.66 16.36 -10.41
N ILE A 93 9.20 17.31 -11.23
CA ILE A 93 8.55 16.97 -12.50
C ILE A 93 9.64 16.37 -13.37
N GLY A 94 9.49 15.11 -13.79
CA GLY A 94 10.42 14.46 -14.71
C GLY A 94 10.59 15.33 -15.96
N SER A 95 11.83 15.73 -16.26
CA SER A 95 12.13 16.66 -17.36
C SER A 95 12.42 15.95 -18.68
N LEU A 96 12.19 14.64 -18.75
CA LEU A 96 12.44 13.83 -19.94
C LEU A 96 11.25 12.90 -20.21
N PRO A 97 10.99 12.54 -21.48
CA PRO A 97 10.14 11.40 -21.77
C PRO A 97 10.69 10.18 -21.02
N THR A 98 9.80 9.38 -20.44
CA THR A 98 10.18 8.13 -19.77
C THR A 98 10.98 7.29 -20.75
N SER A 99 12.27 7.08 -20.48
CA SER A 99 13.14 6.27 -21.34
C SER A 99 12.70 4.81 -21.37
N VAL A 100 11.99 4.33 -20.35
CA VAL A 100 11.44 2.98 -20.28
C VAL A 100 9.99 2.96 -20.74
N LEU A 101 9.70 2.17 -21.77
CA LEU A 101 8.36 1.99 -22.34
C LEU A 101 7.61 0.82 -21.70
N MET A 102 8.30 -0.30 -21.47
CA MET A 102 7.73 -1.54 -20.97
C MET A 102 8.80 -2.32 -20.20
N ILE A 103 8.37 -3.08 -19.21
CA ILE A 103 9.22 -4.01 -18.47
C ILE A 103 8.54 -5.37 -18.45
N THR A 104 9.26 -6.42 -18.83
CA THR A 104 8.78 -7.80 -18.78
C THR A 104 9.64 -8.66 -17.88
N ASP A 105 9.04 -9.73 -17.35
CA ASP A 105 9.75 -10.74 -16.56
C ASP A 105 10.28 -11.90 -17.42
N GLN A 106 10.74 -12.96 -16.75
CA GLN A 106 11.24 -14.19 -17.38
C GLN A 106 10.19 -14.93 -18.24
N ASP A 107 8.90 -14.74 -17.96
CA ASP A 107 7.79 -15.39 -18.67
C ASP A 107 7.20 -14.46 -19.74
N SER A 108 7.85 -13.33 -20.01
CA SER A 108 7.38 -12.26 -20.91
C SER A 108 6.08 -11.60 -20.45
N GLU A 109 5.75 -11.69 -19.16
CA GLU A 109 4.62 -10.98 -18.58
C GLU A 109 5.02 -9.55 -18.23
N SER A 110 4.12 -8.59 -18.47
CA SER A 110 4.39 -7.19 -18.13
C SER A 110 4.42 -6.99 -16.62
N VAL A 111 5.57 -6.57 -16.12
CA VAL A 111 5.80 -6.17 -14.72
C VAL A 111 6.02 -4.66 -14.60
N THR A 112 5.63 -3.91 -15.64
CA THR A 112 5.78 -2.46 -15.70
C THR A 112 5.12 -1.77 -14.51
N ASP A 113 3.88 -2.14 -14.18
CA ASP A 113 3.13 -1.53 -13.07
C ASP A 113 3.73 -1.84 -11.69
N LEU A 114 4.48 -2.93 -11.59
CA LEU A 114 5.17 -3.33 -10.36
C LEU A 114 6.43 -2.47 -10.15
N LEU A 115 7.21 -2.23 -11.20
CA LEU A 115 8.52 -1.60 -11.12
C LEU A 115 8.48 -0.07 -11.32
N ALA A 116 7.60 0.42 -12.20
CA ALA A 116 7.51 1.85 -12.55
C ALA A 116 7.38 2.79 -11.34
N PRO A 117 6.63 2.47 -10.27
CA PRO A 117 6.55 3.33 -9.08
C PRO A 117 7.89 3.53 -8.36
N TYR A 118 8.85 2.62 -8.52
CA TYR A 118 10.15 2.66 -7.85
C TYR A 118 11.23 3.38 -8.66
N MET A 119 11.05 3.49 -9.97
CA MET A 119 12.06 4.01 -10.91
C MET A 119 12.30 5.53 -10.76
N GLY A 120 11.32 6.26 -10.25
CA GLY A 120 11.38 7.70 -10.11
C GLY A 120 11.44 8.45 -11.45
N PRO A 121 11.54 9.79 -11.42
CA PRO A 121 11.45 10.62 -12.63
C PRO A 121 12.61 10.48 -13.62
N LYS A 122 13.73 9.88 -13.19
CA LYS A 122 14.94 9.69 -13.99
C LYS A 122 15.16 8.24 -14.41
N ASN A 123 14.24 7.34 -14.08
CA ASN A 123 14.40 5.90 -14.28
C ASN A 123 15.62 5.29 -13.56
N ASP A 124 16.13 5.96 -12.51
CA ASP A 124 17.34 5.60 -11.76
C ASP A 124 17.05 4.98 -10.39
N PHE A 125 15.81 4.52 -10.17
CA PHE A 125 15.32 4.02 -8.89
C PHE A 125 15.55 4.95 -7.70
N HIS A 126 15.47 6.27 -7.93
CA HIS A 126 15.80 7.29 -6.94
C HIS A 126 17.25 7.18 -6.40
N GLY A 127 18.16 6.61 -7.19
CA GLY A 127 19.56 6.35 -6.81
C GLY A 127 19.76 5.18 -5.85
N LEU A 128 18.72 4.38 -5.61
CA LEU A 128 18.81 3.16 -4.79
C LEU A 128 19.16 1.96 -5.66
N VAL A 129 19.95 1.03 -5.11
CA VAL A 129 20.31 -0.20 -5.81
C VAL A 129 19.20 -1.23 -5.61
N TYR A 130 18.48 -1.54 -6.68
CA TYR A 130 17.51 -2.62 -6.73
C TYR A 130 17.98 -3.74 -7.65
N THR A 131 17.52 -4.95 -7.35
CA THR A 131 17.74 -6.16 -8.15
C THR A 131 16.38 -6.78 -8.48
N PRO A 132 16.24 -7.57 -9.55
CA PRO A 132 14.99 -8.29 -9.82
C PRO A 132 14.52 -9.13 -8.62
N LYS A 133 15.46 -9.73 -7.87
CA LYS A 133 15.18 -10.46 -6.62
C LYS A 133 14.41 -9.63 -5.60
N THR A 134 14.68 -8.33 -5.51
CA THR A 134 13.98 -7.42 -4.56
C THR A 134 12.48 -7.37 -4.81
N PHE A 135 12.05 -7.65 -6.04
CA PHE A 135 10.66 -7.69 -6.46
C PHE A 135 10.12 -9.11 -6.64
N GLY A 136 10.89 -10.13 -6.27
CA GLY A 136 10.53 -11.55 -6.45
C GLY A 136 10.66 -12.06 -7.89
N LEU A 137 11.42 -11.35 -8.74
CA LEU A 137 11.62 -11.70 -10.15
C LEU A 137 12.97 -12.40 -10.34
N ARG A 138 13.06 -13.30 -11.34
CA ARG A 138 14.32 -13.93 -11.74
C ARG A 138 15.08 -13.12 -12.78
N GLU A 139 14.33 -12.39 -13.60
CA GLU A 139 14.86 -11.55 -14.66
C GLU A 139 13.90 -10.38 -14.87
N ALA A 140 14.44 -9.22 -15.23
CA ALA A 140 13.68 -8.07 -15.66
C ALA A 140 14.29 -7.53 -16.95
N THR A 141 13.47 -7.41 -18.00
CA THR A 141 13.88 -6.86 -19.30
C THR A 141 13.17 -5.54 -19.54
N PHE A 142 13.94 -4.48 -19.74
CA PHE A 142 13.49 -3.11 -19.97
C PHE A 142 13.54 -2.81 -21.46
N PHE A 143 12.41 -2.35 -22.01
CA PHE A 143 12.30 -1.87 -23.38
C PHE A 143 12.39 -0.36 -23.38
N LEU A 144 13.42 0.18 -24.03
CA LEU A 144 13.74 1.60 -24.01
C LEU A 144 13.13 2.34 -25.22
N SER A 145 12.96 3.65 -25.07
CA SER A 145 12.34 4.52 -26.08
C SER A 145 13.16 4.70 -27.36
N ASP A 146 14.47 4.43 -27.29
CA ASP A 146 15.39 4.40 -28.43
C ASP A 146 15.35 3.06 -29.20
N GLY A 147 14.62 2.06 -28.68
CA GLY A 147 14.54 0.71 -29.24
C GLY A 147 15.54 -0.28 -28.64
N ASP A 148 16.40 0.16 -27.72
CA ASP A 148 17.33 -0.73 -27.01
C ASP A 148 16.61 -1.56 -25.93
N THR A 149 17.25 -2.66 -25.53
CA THR A 149 16.77 -3.50 -24.43
C THR A 149 17.86 -3.73 -23.39
N ALA A 150 17.52 -3.55 -22.12
CA ALA A 150 18.39 -3.85 -21.00
C ALA A 150 17.79 -4.98 -20.16
N SER A 151 18.47 -6.12 -20.07
CA SER A 151 18.04 -7.27 -19.28
C SER A 151 18.94 -7.46 -18.07
N PHE A 152 18.33 -7.66 -16.92
CA PHE A 152 19.03 -7.85 -15.65
C PHE A 152 18.57 -9.16 -15.01
N ARG A 153 19.52 -9.98 -14.55
CA ARG A 153 19.26 -11.24 -13.84
C ARG A 153 19.06 -11.03 -12.35
N GLU A 154 18.59 -12.08 -11.67
CA GLU A 154 18.11 -12.07 -10.29
C GLU A 154 18.92 -11.19 -9.32
N ASP A 155 20.25 -11.33 -9.29
CA ASP A 155 21.13 -10.61 -8.37
C ASP A 155 21.89 -9.43 -9.04
N GLU A 156 21.60 -9.13 -10.30
CA GLU A 156 22.21 -8.03 -11.02
C GLU A 156 21.55 -6.69 -10.67
N PRO A 157 22.33 -5.64 -10.37
CA PRO A 157 21.78 -4.33 -10.07
C PRO A 157 21.16 -3.72 -11.33
N MET A 158 19.90 -3.29 -11.23
CA MET A 158 19.17 -2.64 -12.31
C MET A 158 19.61 -1.17 -12.41
N LEU A 159 20.63 -0.93 -13.22
CA LEU A 159 21.20 0.39 -13.49
C LEU A 159 20.90 0.76 -14.94
N LEU A 160 20.07 1.79 -15.13
CA LEU A 160 19.67 2.34 -16.44
C LEU A 160 20.34 3.69 -16.72
#